data_AF-A0A4Q9PV77-F1
#
_entry.id   AF-A0A4Q9PV77-F1
#
_cell.length_a   1.000
_cell.length_b   1.000
_cell.length_c   1.000
_cell.angle_alpha   90.00
_cell.angle_beta   90.00
_cell.angle_gamma   90.00
#
_symmetry.space_group_name_H-M   'P 1'
#
loop_
_entity.id
_entity.type
_entity.pdbx_description
1 polymer ?
#
loop_
_entity_poly.entity_id
_entity_poly.type
_entity_poly.pdbx_seq_one_letter_code
_entity_poly.pdbx_strand_id
1 'polypeptide(L)'
;MPVKFILFDISPKLVSAWNESFPNLVSKDVLENITIKGASLEDLNMPFDTVVSPANSFGRLDGSFDQVLSDWIAPEDDNDALTHAAQAVLYARWRGYAPAGTCTLVPLGKTKCANNKLGVRHVALCPTMRIPESVRWHKEVVYNCVWSLLVEIDNHNEAIAEDSEGAARRGLREIETVAMTGLATGVGRVPVDMCARQMALAFAHYYEAKAKPEKWGALQWTDIINLPSDAPTTRGT
;
A
#
# COMPACT_ATOMS: atom_id res chain seq x y z
N MET A 1 16.51 4.59 7.06
CA MET A 1 15.66 5.71 7.54
C MET A 1 14.20 5.30 7.35
N PRO A 2 13.24 5.80 8.16
CA PRO A 2 11.83 5.49 7.93
C PRO A 2 11.39 5.99 6.54
N VAL A 3 10.62 5.17 5.85
CA VAL A 3 10.09 5.47 4.51
C VAL A 3 9.05 6.57 4.63
N LYS A 4 9.11 7.56 3.74
CA LYS A 4 8.16 8.67 3.70
C LYS A 4 6.91 8.26 2.92
N PHE A 5 5.75 8.53 3.49
CA PHE A 5 4.46 8.26 2.85
C PHE A 5 3.75 9.56 2.49
N ILE A 6 3.23 9.61 1.26
CA ILE A 6 2.32 10.65 0.80
C ILE A 6 0.95 9.99 0.65
N LEU A 7 0.05 10.25 1.60
CA LEU A 7 -1.33 9.82 1.55
C LEU A 7 -2.14 10.86 0.78
N PHE A 8 -2.80 10.45 -0.29
CA PHE A 8 -3.52 11.37 -1.16
C PHE A 8 -4.84 10.81 -1.67
N ASP A 9 -5.85 11.67 -1.74
CA ASP A 9 -7.13 11.32 -2.35
C ASP A 9 -7.87 12.59 -2.78
N ILE A 10 -8.70 12.48 -3.80
CA ILE A 10 -9.59 13.56 -4.25
C ILE A 10 -10.80 13.73 -3.31
N SER A 11 -11.11 12.73 -2.49
CA SER A 11 -12.23 12.73 -1.55
C SER A 11 -11.90 13.57 -0.31
N PRO A 12 -12.53 14.75 -0.12
CA PRO A 12 -12.30 15.55 1.08
C PRO A 12 -12.74 14.82 2.36
N LYS A 13 -13.70 13.90 2.27
CA LYS A 13 -14.16 13.07 3.40
C LYS A 13 -13.07 12.10 3.87
N LEU A 14 -12.37 11.45 2.94
CA LEU A 14 -11.28 10.54 3.29
C LEU A 14 -10.09 11.31 3.84
N VAL A 15 -9.74 12.43 3.21
CA VAL A 15 -8.67 13.32 3.68
C VAL A 15 -8.95 13.81 5.10
N SER A 16 -10.19 14.22 5.40
CA SER A 16 -10.61 14.58 6.76
C SER A 16 -10.48 13.40 7.73
N ALA A 17 -10.92 12.21 7.33
CA ALA A 17 -10.84 11.02 8.17
C ALA A 17 -9.38 10.60 8.47
N TRP A 18 -8.46 10.78 7.53
CA TRP A 18 -7.02 10.60 7.77
C TRP A 18 -6.48 11.64 8.76
N ASN A 19 -6.81 12.92 8.58
CA ASN A 19 -6.38 13.98 9.49
C ASN A 19 -6.91 13.79 10.92
N GLU A 20 -8.03 13.08 11.10
CA GLU A 20 -8.52 12.68 12.42
C GLU A 20 -7.84 11.41 12.94
N SER A 21 -7.73 10.36 12.11
CA SER A 21 -7.29 9.03 12.57
C SER A 21 -5.79 8.97 12.85
N PHE A 22 -4.96 9.53 11.95
CA PHE A 22 -3.50 9.39 12.03
C PHE A 22 -2.93 10.04 13.30
N PRO A 23 -3.22 11.31 13.63
CA PRO A 23 -2.70 11.94 14.85
C PRO A 23 -3.15 11.26 16.15
N ASN A 24 -4.31 10.59 16.14
CA ASN A 24 -4.88 9.93 17.30
C ASN A 24 -4.33 8.51 17.54
N LEU A 25 -3.84 7.83 16.50
CA LEU A 25 -3.49 6.41 16.54
C LEU A 25 -2.00 6.15 16.30
N VAL A 26 -1.33 7.00 15.52
CA VAL A 26 0.06 6.82 15.10
C VAL A 26 0.99 7.66 15.98
N SER A 27 2.14 7.11 16.34
CA SER A 27 3.13 7.82 17.15
C SER A 27 3.75 9.00 16.39
N LYS A 28 4.22 10.01 17.13
CA LYS A 28 4.73 11.27 16.56
C LYS A 28 5.90 11.08 15.59
N ASP A 29 6.82 10.19 15.93
CA ASP A 29 8.00 9.85 15.11
C ASP A 29 7.62 9.23 13.77
N VAL A 30 6.55 8.42 13.72
CA VAL A 30 6.03 7.86 12.47
C VAL A 30 5.26 8.94 11.70
N LEU A 31 4.47 9.77 12.38
CA LEU A 31 3.71 10.87 11.75
C LEU A 31 4.59 11.89 11.04
N GLU A 32 5.80 12.17 11.53
CA GLU A 32 6.76 13.05 10.86
C GLU A 32 7.13 12.58 9.45
N ASN A 33 6.94 11.29 9.16
CA ASN A 33 7.20 10.69 7.86
C ASN A 33 5.93 10.52 7.00
N ILE A 34 4.79 11.06 7.44
CA ILE A 34 3.51 10.95 6.74
C ILE A 34 3.02 12.35 6.34
N THR A 35 2.81 12.53 5.04
CA THR A 35 2.20 13.74 4.48
C THR A 35 0.81 13.39 3.95
N ILE A 36 -0.23 14.10 4.39
CA ILE A 36 -1.60 13.93 3.90
C ILE A 36 -1.94 15.09 2.95
N LYS A 37 -2.46 14.79 1.76
CA LYS A 37 -2.88 15.78 0.76
C LYS A 37 -4.26 15.45 0.18
N GLY A 38 -5.13 16.45 0.08
CA GLY A 38 -6.30 16.36 -0.78
C GLY A 38 -5.90 16.74 -2.21
N ALA A 39 -5.64 15.76 -3.06
CA ALA A 39 -5.06 15.95 -4.39
C ALA A 39 -5.36 14.74 -5.29
N SER A 40 -5.38 14.95 -6.62
CA SER A 40 -5.23 13.85 -7.58
C SER A 40 -3.77 13.39 -7.65
N LEU A 41 -3.51 12.33 -8.42
CA LEU A 41 -2.14 11.90 -8.72
C LEU A 41 -1.35 12.98 -9.46
N GLU A 42 -1.99 13.71 -10.39
CA GLU A 42 -1.38 14.79 -11.16
C GLU A 42 -0.94 15.96 -10.26
N ASP A 43 -1.73 16.25 -9.23
CA ASP A 43 -1.54 17.43 -8.37
C ASP A 43 -0.51 17.23 -7.24
N LEU A 44 0.07 16.03 -7.10
CA LEU A 44 1.03 15.74 -6.02
C LEU A 44 2.29 16.63 -6.09
N ASN A 45 2.72 16.99 -7.31
CA ASN A 45 3.85 17.89 -7.59
C ASN A 45 5.13 17.55 -6.80
N MET A 46 5.38 16.27 -6.51
CA MET A 46 6.55 15.81 -5.77
C MET A 46 6.96 14.41 -6.20
N PRO A 47 8.27 14.08 -6.22
CA PRO A 47 8.74 12.77 -6.63
C PRO A 47 8.44 11.72 -5.56
N PHE A 48 8.18 10.49 -6.00
CA PHE A 48 8.07 9.30 -5.16
C PHE A 48 8.62 8.08 -5.91
N ASP A 49 9.11 7.10 -5.17
CA ASP A 49 9.77 5.93 -5.75
C ASP A 49 8.77 4.84 -6.12
N THR A 50 7.68 4.78 -5.36
CA THR A 50 6.67 3.73 -5.44
C THR A 50 5.28 4.34 -5.32
N VAL A 51 4.34 3.83 -6.11
CA VAL A 51 2.92 4.16 -5.98
C VAL A 51 2.11 2.91 -5.67
N VAL A 52 1.16 3.03 -4.74
CA VAL A 52 0.27 1.93 -4.36
C VAL A 52 -0.90 1.86 -5.33
N SER A 53 -1.16 0.65 -5.84
CA SER A 53 -2.33 0.33 -6.67
C SER A 53 -3.31 -0.53 -5.86
N PRO A 54 -4.53 -0.05 -5.58
CA PRO A 54 -5.58 -0.80 -4.87
C PRO A 54 -6.29 -1.82 -5.79
N ALA A 55 -5.49 -2.65 -6.47
CA ALA A 55 -5.90 -3.52 -7.57
C ALA A 55 -6.92 -4.62 -7.19
N ASN A 56 -7.26 -5.45 -8.18
CA ASN A 56 -7.86 -6.76 -7.97
C ASN A 56 -6.78 -7.87 -7.89
N SER A 57 -7.17 -9.05 -7.41
CA SER A 57 -6.27 -10.20 -7.22
C SER A 57 -5.56 -10.72 -8.47
N PHE A 58 -6.00 -10.33 -9.68
CA PHE A 58 -5.40 -10.75 -10.94
C PHE A 58 -4.48 -9.70 -11.56
N GLY A 59 -4.21 -8.60 -10.86
CA GLY A 59 -3.29 -7.54 -11.31
C GLY A 59 -3.75 -6.82 -12.57
N ARG A 60 -5.07 -6.79 -12.82
CA ARG A 60 -5.65 -6.03 -13.93
C ARG A 60 -5.78 -4.56 -13.52
N LEU A 61 -5.19 -3.66 -14.29
CA LEU A 61 -5.02 -2.24 -13.94
C LEU A 61 -5.75 -1.31 -14.92
N ASP A 62 -7.05 -1.51 -15.10
CA ASP A 62 -7.88 -0.85 -16.13
C ASP A 62 -9.18 -0.25 -15.57
N GLY A 63 -9.22 0.07 -14.27
CA GLY A 63 -10.41 0.58 -13.62
C GLY A 63 -10.14 1.64 -12.57
N SER A 64 -10.99 2.68 -12.52
CA SER A 64 -10.92 3.75 -11.51
C SER A 64 -9.49 4.30 -11.37
N PHE A 65 -8.91 4.27 -10.17
CA PHE A 65 -7.56 4.76 -9.93
C PHE A 65 -6.47 3.93 -10.66
N ASP A 66 -6.68 2.63 -10.87
CA ASP A 66 -5.71 1.82 -11.61
C ASP A 66 -5.62 2.23 -13.08
N GLN A 67 -6.71 2.73 -13.67
CA GLN A 67 -6.66 3.29 -15.02
C GLN A 67 -5.79 4.55 -15.05
N VAL A 68 -5.93 5.45 -14.06
CA VAL A 68 -5.08 6.65 -13.94
C VAL A 68 -3.61 6.24 -13.84
N LEU A 69 -3.29 5.22 -13.04
CA LEU A 69 -1.92 4.69 -12.98
C LEU A 69 -1.42 4.18 -14.33
N SER A 70 -2.23 3.40 -15.04
CA SER A 70 -1.88 2.90 -16.37
C SER A 70 -1.64 4.05 -17.36
N ASP A 71 -2.46 5.10 -17.36
CA ASP A 71 -2.30 6.27 -18.25
C ASP A 71 -0.98 7.03 -18.00
N TRP A 72 -0.52 7.03 -16.73
CA TRP A 72 0.72 7.68 -16.32
C TRP A 72 1.96 6.79 -16.47
N ILE A 73 1.81 5.46 -16.43
CA ILE A 73 2.93 4.51 -16.34
C ILE A 73 3.15 3.69 -17.61
N ALA A 74 2.07 3.28 -18.28
CA ALA A 74 2.16 2.54 -19.52
C ALA A 74 2.68 3.44 -20.66
N PRO A 75 3.45 2.89 -21.62
CA PRO A 75 3.82 3.63 -22.81
C PRO A 75 2.58 3.86 -23.70
N GLU A 76 2.60 4.93 -24.49
CA GLU A 76 1.44 5.36 -25.29
C GLU A 76 1.02 4.36 -26.38
N ASP A 77 1.92 3.45 -26.78
CA ASP A 77 1.69 2.41 -27.77
C ASP A 77 1.24 1.05 -27.16
N ASP A 78 1.19 0.91 -25.83
CA ASP A 78 0.80 -0.32 -25.15
C ASP A 78 0.20 -0.03 -23.75
N ASN A 79 -1.09 0.32 -23.73
CA ASN A 79 -1.83 0.63 -22.49
C ASN A 79 -1.89 -0.55 -21.50
N ASP A 80 -1.79 -1.80 -21.97
CA ASP A 80 -1.81 -2.99 -21.11
C ASP A 80 -0.42 -3.35 -20.55
N ALA A 81 0.65 -2.62 -20.92
CA ALA A 81 2.02 -2.93 -20.50
C ALA A 81 2.17 -3.01 -18.97
N LEU A 82 1.50 -2.14 -18.22
CA LEU A 82 1.55 -2.16 -16.76
C LEU A 82 0.82 -3.40 -16.20
N THR A 83 -0.35 -3.74 -16.74
CA THR A 83 -1.06 -4.99 -16.42
C THR A 83 -0.17 -6.20 -16.70
N HIS A 84 0.50 -6.26 -17.85
CA HIS A 84 1.38 -7.38 -18.19
C HIS A 84 2.59 -7.48 -17.25
N ALA A 85 3.19 -6.35 -16.88
CA ALA A 85 4.27 -6.30 -15.88
C ALA A 85 3.80 -6.83 -14.51
N ALA A 86 2.64 -6.35 -14.06
CA ALA A 86 1.99 -6.82 -12.83
C ALA A 86 1.74 -8.33 -12.87
N GLN A 87 1.09 -8.82 -13.93
CA GLN A 87 0.73 -10.24 -14.06
C GLN A 87 1.94 -11.17 -14.18
N ALA A 88 3.04 -10.73 -14.80
CA ALA A 88 4.28 -11.50 -14.84
C ALA A 88 4.86 -11.71 -13.42
N VAL A 89 4.85 -10.66 -12.60
CA VAL A 89 5.29 -10.74 -11.19
C VAL A 89 4.32 -11.59 -10.37
N LEU A 90 3.01 -11.41 -10.55
CA LEU A 90 2.01 -12.23 -9.88
C LEU A 90 2.11 -13.70 -10.26
N TYR A 91 2.45 -14.03 -11.50
CA TYR A 91 2.69 -15.41 -11.91
C TYR A 91 3.92 -16.00 -11.24
N ALA A 92 5.03 -15.25 -11.23
CA ALA A 92 6.28 -15.71 -10.61
C ALA A 92 6.13 -15.96 -9.11
N ARG A 93 5.44 -15.05 -8.40
CA ARG A 93 5.31 -15.09 -6.93
C ARG A 93 4.10 -15.88 -6.45
N TRP A 94 2.96 -15.72 -7.10
CA TRP A 94 1.66 -16.22 -6.62
C TRP A 94 0.95 -17.16 -7.60
N ARG A 95 1.61 -17.55 -8.70
CA ARG A 95 0.99 -18.33 -9.78
C ARG A 95 -0.28 -17.67 -10.35
N GLY A 96 -0.30 -16.33 -10.37
CA GLY A 96 -1.29 -15.52 -11.08
C GLY A 96 -2.45 -15.01 -10.22
N TYR A 97 -2.45 -15.29 -8.92
CA TYR A 97 -3.50 -14.83 -8.00
C TYR A 97 -2.91 -14.29 -6.69
N ALA A 98 -2.96 -12.97 -6.48
CA ALA A 98 -2.60 -12.37 -5.19
C ALA A 98 -3.84 -12.29 -4.28
N PRO A 99 -3.85 -12.95 -3.10
CA PRO A 99 -4.98 -12.86 -2.17
C PRO A 99 -5.26 -11.41 -1.76
N ALA A 100 -6.54 -11.07 -1.60
CA ALA A 100 -6.93 -9.75 -1.11
C ALA A 100 -6.35 -9.49 0.29
N GLY A 101 -5.87 -8.27 0.55
CA GLY A 101 -5.18 -7.94 1.79
C GLY A 101 -3.67 -8.18 1.77
N THR A 102 -3.08 -8.55 0.62
CA THR A 102 -1.62 -8.69 0.48
C THR A 102 -1.02 -7.49 -0.24
N CYS A 103 0.30 -7.42 -0.29
CA CYS A 103 1.05 -6.52 -1.15
C CYS A 103 2.06 -7.29 -2.01
N THR A 104 2.30 -6.82 -3.23
CA THR A 104 3.39 -7.30 -4.09
C THR A 104 4.03 -6.14 -4.83
N LEU A 105 5.33 -5.95 -4.63
CA LEU A 105 6.11 -4.96 -5.37
C LEU A 105 6.36 -5.43 -6.81
N VAL A 106 5.96 -4.59 -7.76
CA VAL A 106 6.18 -4.78 -9.20
C VAL A 106 7.31 -3.84 -9.65
N PRO A 107 8.53 -4.33 -9.86
CA PRO A 107 9.63 -3.51 -10.36
C PRO A 107 9.40 -3.16 -11.84
N LEU A 108 9.56 -1.88 -12.19
CA LEU A 108 9.34 -1.38 -13.55
C LEU A 108 10.63 -1.31 -14.39
N GLY A 109 11.81 -1.35 -13.75
CA GLY A 109 13.09 -1.07 -14.42
C GLY A 109 13.47 -2.03 -15.57
N LYS A 110 12.85 -3.21 -15.65
CA LYS A 110 13.06 -4.21 -16.73
C LYS A 110 11.80 -4.47 -17.57
N THR A 111 10.85 -3.54 -17.55
CA THR A 111 9.60 -3.64 -18.30
C THR A 111 9.50 -2.50 -19.30
N LYS A 112 8.46 -2.52 -20.15
CA LYS A 112 8.16 -1.40 -21.04
C LYS A 112 7.84 -0.09 -20.28
N CYS A 113 7.52 -0.19 -18.98
CA CYS A 113 7.17 0.94 -18.11
C CYS A 113 8.38 1.58 -17.40
N ALA A 114 9.62 1.20 -17.74
CA ALA A 114 10.82 1.67 -17.03
C ALA A 114 11.00 3.20 -17.05
N ASN A 115 10.64 3.85 -18.17
CA ASN A 115 10.77 5.29 -18.37
C ASN A 115 9.39 5.98 -18.33
N ASN A 116 8.61 5.69 -17.30
CA ASN A 116 7.26 6.23 -17.13
C ASN A 116 7.24 7.73 -16.78
N LYS A 117 6.10 8.38 -17.02
CA LYS A 117 5.90 9.83 -16.82
C LYS A 117 6.00 10.25 -15.34
N LEU A 118 5.79 9.33 -14.39
CA LEU A 118 5.90 9.60 -12.95
C LEU A 118 7.33 9.43 -12.40
N GLY A 119 8.23 8.80 -13.15
CA GLY A 119 9.56 8.44 -12.65
C GLY A 119 9.57 7.38 -11.54
N VAL A 120 8.46 6.65 -11.33
CA VAL A 120 8.40 5.61 -10.28
C VAL A 120 9.18 4.37 -10.70
N ARG A 121 9.80 3.72 -9.72
CA ARG A 121 10.57 2.48 -9.91
C ARG A 121 9.73 1.23 -9.66
N HIS A 122 8.71 1.35 -8.81
CA HIS A 122 7.83 0.25 -8.43
C HIS A 122 6.36 0.66 -8.42
N VAL A 123 5.49 -0.30 -8.70
CA VAL A 123 4.08 -0.25 -8.29
C VAL A 123 3.88 -1.28 -7.19
N ALA A 124 3.34 -0.85 -6.05
CA ALA A 124 2.96 -1.76 -4.99
C ALA A 124 1.51 -2.21 -5.21
N LEU A 125 1.32 -3.43 -5.70
CA LEU A 125 -0.01 -4.00 -5.89
C LEU A 125 -0.59 -4.43 -4.54
N CYS A 126 -1.65 -3.76 -4.12
CA CYS A 126 -2.40 -4.08 -2.91
C CYS A 126 -3.82 -4.55 -3.29
N PRO A 127 -4.01 -5.83 -3.68
CA PRO A 127 -5.32 -6.32 -4.06
C PRO A 127 -6.33 -6.14 -2.94
N THR A 128 -7.39 -5.38 -3.20
CA THR A 128 -8.47 -5.14 -2.23
C THR A 128 -9.68 -6.06 -2.44
N MET A 129 -9.71 -6.77 -3.58
CA MET A 129 -10.83 -7.62 -3.98
C MET A 129 -10.36 -8.64 -5.02
N ARG A 130 -11.11 -9.74 -5.19
CA ARG A 130 -10.81 -10.73 -6.22
C ARG A 130 -11.10 -10.18 -7.62
N ILE A 131 -12.30 -9.65 -7.80
CA ILE A 131 -12.78 -8.94 -8.98
C ILE A 131 -13.48 -7.67 -8.49
N PRO A 132 -13.72 -6.67 -9.36
CA PRO A 132 -14.41 -5.44 -8.99
C PRO A 132 -15.79 -5.67 -8.35
N GLU A 133 -15.88 -5.60 -7.02
CA GLU A 133 -17.11 -5.76 -6.26
C GLU A 133 -17.02 -5.10 -4.86
N SER A 134 -18.16 -5.03 -4.17
CA SER A 134 -18.19 -4.57 -2.78
C SER A 134 -17.51 -5.57 -1.84
N VAL A 135 -16.56 -5.09 -1.03
CA VAL A 135 -15.81 -5.89 -0.05
C VAL A 135 -16.13 -5.54 1.40
N ARG A 136 -17.29 -4.93 1.66
CA ARG A 136 -17.76 -4.63 3.04
C ARG A 136 -17.81 -5.85 3.97
N TRP A 137 -17.88 -7.06 3.41
CA TRP A 137 -17.79 -8.32 4.16
C TRP A 137 -16.38 -8.59 4.68
N HIS A 138 -15.35 -8.09 3.98
CA HIS A 138 -13.95 -8.28 4.34
C HIS A 138 -13.50 -7.18 5.30
N LYS A 139 -13.75 -7.42 6.60
CA LYS A 139 -13.59 -6.40 7.65
C LYS A 139 -12.19 -5.84 7.82
N GLU A 140 -11.14 -6.54 7.39
CA GLU A 140 -9.73 -6.14 7.65
C GLU A 140 -8.91 -5.93 6.37
N VAL A 141 -9.56 -5.81 5.20
CA VAL A 141 -8.80 -5.80 3.92
C VAL A 141 -7.86 -4.60 3.80
N VAL A 142 -8.27 -3.43 4.30
CA VAL A 142 -7.43 -2.22 4.26
C VAL A 142 -6.26 -2.37 5.23
N TYR A 143 -6.52 -2.82 6.46
CA TYR A 143 -5.48 -3.07 7.45
C TYR A 143 -4.43 -4.06 6.92
N ASN A 144 -4.88 -5.19 6.38
CA ASN A 144 -4.00 -6.23 5.85
C ASN A 144 -3.17 -5.73 4.66
N CYS A 145 -3.78 -5.01 3.72
CA CYS A 145 -3.05 -4.42 2.59
C CYS A 145 -1.94 -3.48 3.06
N VAL A 146 -2.22 -2.57 4.01
CA VAL A 146 -1.21 -1.63 4.51
C VAL A 146 -0.13 -2.35 5.32
N TRP A 147 -0.50 -3.30 6.18
CA TRP A 147 0.49 -4.10 6.92
C TRP A 147 1.40 -4.86 5.96
N SER A 148 0.83 -5.55 4.97
CA SER A 148 1.59 -6.28 3.98
C SER A 148 2.46 -5.37 3.10
N LEU A 149 2.00 -4.16 2.79
CA LEU A 149 2.78 -3.14 2.09
C LEU A 149 4.03 -2.74 2.88
N LEU A 150 3.86 -2.45 4.17
CA LEU A 150 4.96 -2.07 5.04
C LEU A 150 5.99 -3.19 5.16
N VAL A 151 5.55 -4.44 5.34
CA VAL A 151 6.43 -5.63 5.36
C VAL A 151 7.20 -5.77 4.04
N GLU A 152 6.53 -5.64 2.89
CA GLU A 152 7.21 -5.79 1.59
C GLU A 152 8.25 -4.72 1.32
N ILE A 153 7.97 -3.47 1.71
CA ILE A 153 8.95 -2.39 1.60
C ILE A 153 10.16 -2.64 2.49
N ASP A 154 9.93 -3.10 3.73
CA ASP A 154 11.00 -3.37 4.68
C ASP A 154 11.89 -4.51 4.20
N ASN A 155 11.29 -5.64 3.77
CA ASN A 155 12.01 -6.77 3.18
C ASN A 155 12.83 -6.35 1.95
N HIS A 156 12.27 -5.50 1.08
CA HIS A 156 12.98 -4.98 -0.09
C HIS A 156 14.18 -4.11 0.31
N ASN A 157 14.00 -3.20 1.27
CA ASN A 157 15.06 -2.32 1.73
C ASN A 157 16.16 -3.09 2.48
N GLU A 158 15.79 -4.05 3.32
CA GLU A 158 16.74 -4.92 4.02
C GLU A 158 17.58 -5.75 3.03
N ALA A 159 16.95 -6.36 2.02
CA ALA A 159 17.67 -7.12 0.99
C ALA A 159 18.67 -6.26 0.18
N ILE A 160 18.41 -4.96 0.05
CA ILE A 160 19.33 -4.01 -0.60
C ILE A 160 20.47 -3.60 0.33
N ALA A 161 20.17 -3.40 1.62
CA ALA A 161 21.18 -3.12 2.63
C ALA A 161 22.16 -4.30 2.79
N GLU A 162 21.67 -5.55 2.71
CA GLU A 162 22.48 -6.76 2.83
C GLU A 162 23.43 -6.99 1.63
N ASP A 163 23.02 -6.65 0.41
CA ASP A 163 23.81 -6.81 -0.83
C ASP A 163 23.80 -5.52 -1.67
N SER A 164 24.33 -4.42 -1.10
CA SER A 164 24.26 -3.11 -1.75
C SER A 164 25.00 -3.07 -3.11
N GLU A 165 26.14 -3.75 -3.24
CA GLU A 165 26.85 -3.84 -4.51
C GLU A 165 26.08 -4.64 -5.57
N GLY A 166 25.50 -5.78 -5.18
CA GLY A 166 24.69 -6.59 -6.09
C GLY A 166 23.39 -5.89 -6.46
N ALA A 167 22.75 -5.19 -5.51
CA ALA A 167 21.60 -4.34 -5.76
C ALA A 167 21.94 -3.25 -6.79
N ALA A 168 23.05 -2.53 -6.61
CA ALA A 168 23.52 -1.52 -7.56
C ALA A 168 23.77 -2.10 -8.96
N ARG A 169 24.43 -3.27 -9.08
CA ARG A 169 24.62 -3.97 -10.36
C ARG A 169 23.30 -4.36 -11.03
N ARG A 170 22.26 -4.68 -10.23
CA ARG A 170 20.91 -5.00 -10.73
C ARG A 170 20.05 -3.76 -11.00
N GLY A 171 20.55 -2.56 -10.69
CA GLY A 171 19.82 -1.30 -10.78
C GLY A 171 18.74 -1.12 -9.70
N LEU A 172 18.81 -1.88 -8.61
CA LEU A 172 17.89 -1.79 -7.49
C LEU A 172 18.36 -0.74 -6.49
N ARG A 173 17.40 -0.08 -5.83
CA ARG A 173 17.61 0.93 -4.80
C ARG A 173 16.54 0.82 -3.72
N GLU A 174 16.87 1.28 -2.52
CA GLU A 174 15.90 1.41 -1.44
C GLU A 174 14.68 2.24 -1.90
N ILE A 175 13.54 1.92 -1.31
CA ILE A 175 12.31 2.70 -1.41
C ILE A 175 12.34 3.69 -0.26
N GLU A 176 12.41 4.98 -0.60
CA GLU A 176 12.46 6.08 0.37
C GLU A 176 11.12 6.82 0.44
N THR A 177 10.36 6.87 -0.67
CA THR A 177 9.09 7.59 -0.75
C THR A 177 8.00 6.76 -1.44
N VAL A 178 6.82 6.68 -0.81
CA VAL A 178 5.65 5.95 -1.31
C VAL A 178 4.44 6.87 -1.39
N ALA A 179 3.77 6.91 -2.54
CA ALA A 179 2.46 7.55 -2.70
C ALA A 179 1.34 6.51 -2.57
N MET A 180 0.35 6.75 -1.72
CA MET A 180 -0.76 5.83 -1.48
C MET A 180 -2.10 6.55 -1.41
N THR A 181 -3.08 6.03 -2.13
CA THR A 181 -4.47 6.51 -2.08
C THR A 181 -5.35 5.69 -1.15
N GLY A 182 -6.62 6.08 -1.01
CA GLY A 182 -7.62 5.32 -0.27
C GLY A 182 -7.79 3.90 -0.82
N LEU A 183 -7.80 2.91 0.07
CA LEU A 183 -7.97 1.51 -0.32
C LEU A 183 -9.43 1.10 -0.18
N ALA A 184 -9.98 0.46 -1.22
CA ALA A 184 -11.33 -0.12 -1.24
C ALA A 184 -12.51 0.85 -0.99
N THR A 185 -12.30 2.17 -0.98
CA THR A 185 -13.35 3.18 -0.73
C THR A 185 -14.25 3.44 -1.94
N GLY A 186 -13.75 3.19 -3.15
CA GLY A 186 -14.48 3.29 -4.41
C GLY A 186 -15.39 2.08 -4.66
N VAL A 187 -14.98 1.20 -5.58
CA VAL A 187 -15.74 -0.03 -5.94
C VAL A 187 -15.97 -0.93 -4.72
N GLY A 188 -14.99 -1.02 -3.83
CA GLY A 188 -15.02 -1.87 -2.64
C GLY A 188 -16.05 -1.44 -1.58
N ARG A 189 -16.57 -0.21 -1.65
CA ARG A 189 -17.57 0.37 -0.72
C ARG A 189 -17.16 0.33 0.76
N VAL A 190 -15.86 0.28 1.07
CA VAL A 190 -15.38 0.45 2.45
C VAL A 190 -15.65 1.90 2.90
N PRO A 191 -16.30 2.11 4.06
CA PRO A 191 -16.51 3.45 4.59
C PRO A 191 -15.18 4.20 4.76
N VAL A 192 -15.14 5.50 4.44
CA VAL A 192 -13.89 6.29 4.43
C VAL A 192 -13.27 6.44 5.81
N ASP A 193 -14.09 6.51 6.86
CA ASP A 193 -13.69 6.50 8.27
C ASP A 193 -13.01 5.18 8.64
N MET A 194 -13.60 4.05 8.24
CA MET A 194 -12.99 2.73 8.41
C MET A 194 -11.69 2.60 7.62
N CYS A 195 -11.65 3.03 6.36
CA CYS A 195 -10.42 3.01 5.58
C CYS A 195 -9.30 3.80 6.27
N ALA A 196 -9.59 5.05 6.68
CA ALA A 196 -8.60 5.90 7.34
C ALA A 196 -8.09 5.29 8.65
N ARG A 197 -9.01 4.75 9.45
CA ARG A 197 -8.70 4.15 10.74
C ARG A 197 -7.88 2.86 10.59
N GLN A 198 -8.23 1.96 9.67
CA GLN A 198 -7.46 0.75 9.38
C GLN A 198 -6.05 1.06 8.88
N MET A 199 -5.91 2.05 8.00
CA MET A 199 -4.60 2.49 7.54
C MET A 199 -3.77 2.96 8.75
N ALA A 200 -4.31 3.87 9.57
CA ALA A 200 -3.62 4.38 10.75
C ALA A 200 -3.25 3.29 11.76
N LEU A 201 -4.16 2.34 12.04
CA LEU A 201 -3.86 1.19 12.92
C LEU A 201 -2.75 0.31 12.36
N ALA A 202 -2.75 0.03 11.05
CA ALA A 202 -1.69 -0.76 10.43
C ALA A 202 -0.32 -0.09 10.59
N PHE A 203 -0.22 1.23 10.36
CA PHE A 203 0.99 1.99 10.67
C PHE A 203 1.38 1.88 12.14
N ALA A 204 0.46 2.20 13.06
CA ALA A 204 0.72 2.20 14.49
C ALA A 204 1.23 0.85 15.00
N HIS A 205 0.53 -0.22 14.63
CA HIS A 205 0.87 -1.58 15.04
C HIS A 205 2.18 -2.05 14.40
N TYR A 206 2.41 -1.76 13.11
CA TYR A 206 3.62 -2.20 12.40
C TYR A 206 4.88 -1.58 13.01
N TYR A 207 4.86 -0.27 13.24
CA TYR A 207 5.99 0.42 13.85
C TYR A 207 6.16 0.05 15.33
N GLU A 208 5.08 -0.26 16.07
CA GLU A 208 5.22 -0.86 17.41
C GLU A 208 5.89 -2.24 17.33
N ALA A 209 5.54 -3.07 16.34
CA ALA A 209 6.13 -4.38 16.13
C ALA A 209 7.64 -4.30 15.88
N LYS A 210 8.08 -3.33 15.06
CA LYS A 210 9.50 -3.06 14.87
C LYS A 210 10.20 -2.59 16.14
N ALA A 211 9.53 -1.78 16.95
CA ALA A 211 10.12 -1.23 18.18
C ALA A 211 10.14 -2.23 19.35
N LYS A 212 9.28 -3.25 19.33
CA LYS A 212 9.10 -4.22 20.43
C LYS A 212 9.05 -5.66 19.92
N PRO A 213 10.15 -6.18 19.32
CA PRO A 213 10.16 -7.50 18.70
C PRO A 213 9.89 -8.63 19.70
N GLU A 214 10.38 -8.52 20.94
CA GLU A 214 10.08 -9.48 22.02
C GLU A 214 8.58 -9.56 22.38
N LYS A 215 7.84 -8.45 22.29
CA LYS A 215 6.38 -8.44 22.48
C LYS A 215 5.69 -9.09 21.28
N TRP A 216 5.95 -8.56 20.08
CA TRP A 216 5.22 -8.92 18.87
C TRP A 216 5.59 -10.32 18.33
N GLY A 217 6.78 -10.81 18.66
CA GLY A 217 7.21 -12.18 18.35
C GLY A 217 6.62 -13.26 19.29
N ALA A 218 5.91 -12.88 20.35
CA ALA A 218 5.41 -13.81 21.36
C ALA A 218 4.04 -13.42 21.97
N LEU A 219 3.20 -12.71 21.22
CA LEU A 219 1.88 -12.24 21.68
C LEU A 219 1.00 -13.39 22.19
N GLN A 220 0.36 -13.17 23.34
CA GLN A 220 -0.66 -14.06 23.87
C GLN A 220 -2.06 -13.59 23.47
N TRP A 221 -3.07 -14.46 23.61
CA TRP A 221 -4.46 -14.10 23.31
C TRP A 221 -4.95 -12.82 24.01
N THR A 222 -4.51 -12.60 25.25
CA THR A 222 -4.82 -11.38 26.00
C THR A 222 -4.23 -10.14 25.35
N ASP A 223 -3.03 -10.23 24.76
CA ASP A 223 -2.44 -9.10 24.05
C ASP A 223 -3.21 -8.85 22.75
N ILE A 224 -3.51 -9.91 22.00
CA ILE A 224 -4.21 -9.85 20.71
C ILE A 224 -5.61 -9.24 20.85
N ILE A 225 -6.39 -9.69 21.84
CA ILE A 225 -7.77 -9.19 22.07
C ILE A 225 -7.78 -7.73 22.51
N ASN A 226 -6.73 -7.28 23.20
CA ASN A 226 -6.59 -5.90 23.66
C ASN A 226 -5.94 -4.96 22.64
N LEU A 227 -5.50 -5.48 21.47
CA LEU A 227 -5.02 -4.62 20.40
C LEU A 227 -6.18 -3.73 19.91
N PRO A 228 -5.97 -2.40 19.82
CA PRO A 228 -6.96 -1.51 19.25
C PRO A 228 -7.39 -2.00 17.85
N SER A 229 -8.67 -2.24 17.64
CA SER A 229 -9.20 -2.69 16.35
C SER A 229 -10.38 -1.84 15.89
N ASP A 230 -10.79 -2.07 14.64
CA ASP A 230 -11.94 -1.41 14.02
C ASP A 230 -13.24 -2.17 14.22
N ALA A 231 -13.19 -3.34 14.86
CA ALA A 231 -14.39 -4.06 15.23
C ALA A 231 -15.13 -3.25 16.31
N PRO A 232 -16.46 -3.03 16.20
CA PRO A 232 -17.22 -2.66 17.37
C PRO A 232 -16.95 -3.71 18.43
N THR A 233 -16.60 -3.30 19.65
CA THR A 233 -16.52 -4.18 20.81
C THR A 233 -17.88 -4.82 21.03
N THR A 234 -18.19 -5.89 20.30
CA THR A 234 -19.21 -6.85 20.68
C THR A 234 -18.65 -7.61 21.86
N ARG A 235 -18.67 -6.97 23.03
CA ARG A 235 -18.66 -7.69 24.29
C ARG A 235 -19.92 -8.54 24.26
N GLY A 236 -19.73 -9.84 24.06
CA GLY A 236 -20.81 -10.81 24.09
C GLY A 236 -21.61 -10.67 25.38
N THR A 237 -22.92 -10.75 25.21
CA THR A 237 -23.92 -11.14 26.23
C THR A 237 -23.52 -12.40 26.96
#